data_AF-A0A7H0LPD7-F1
#
_entry.id   AF-A0A7H0LPD7-F1
#
_cell.length_a   1.000
_cell.length_b   1.000
_cell.length_c   1.000
_cell.angle_alpha   90.00
_cell.angle_beta   90.00
_cell.angle_gamma   90.00
#
_symmetry.space_group_name_H-M   'P 1'
#
loop_
_entity.id
_entity.type
_entity.pdbx_description
1 polymer ?
#
loop_
_entity_poly.entity_id
_entity_poly.type
_entity_poly.pdbx_seq_one_letter_code
_entity_poly.pdbx_strand_id
1 'polypeptide(L)'
;MTMKISQRVRQASAVIAIAASLALAGCNPKAATEESKVASQLPELPATLPLASGGATVVRSAAAAAALPAAKPIRVVQLADPGQSYAYADDARGFADAIGDAPPDYGFDYDDVEPWAWQGYDDSIAFAEPIDDGYRYYYYRPGAVSPYFVRDHDYGYGYDNGQLAVVYAASGAILPYAAYGPRQDYAARYYARGRDLYRSSHQRRPVIAANWAARQNAISATQARWAAARSREADWQRYHASVVQRQQRHWGQEQVRRRADTVRYDAWRDQRFSTRPPPRAIPAAWTLAPWARDANRYAPAARGFAGDQGERQRAAAVERRRVAMLATRPVDDRSEVQRAMIERRRALAEQQSQLRLRERDNAEGQRIQAAQRAEAARRQGERARQIAAGEVAQRDRQARAVAMQRRYIAIDRDQSARVAQQTRRAQARNDEQARAVQARQRQQAQSQARAAQLQQRRQGQVAAQRTEVEQRRRGQARAVEAQERRQALAQTRAVQIQQRQQGQAQQRQAQIQQRAAQAQQRQAGQAQQRQAQAQRQQAQGQARAAQAQRQQVQAQARAAQTQARAATRPLSAAPSAGPPRPDRGPGGRGRDPR
;
A
#
# COMPACT_ATOMS: atom_id res chain seq x y z
N MET A 1 -83.76 -25.68 1.42
CA MET A 1 -83.96 -27.03 2.00
C MET A 1 -83.20 -28.05 1.17
N THR A 2 -81.96 -28.38 1.56
CA THR A 2 -81.42 -29.76 1.68
C THR A 2 -79.92 -29.67 2.05
N MET A 3 -79.62 -30.24 3.22
CA MET A 3 -78.30 -30.56 3.76
C MET A 3 -77.64 -31.67 2.90
N LYS A 4 -76.33 -31.93 2.88
CA LYS A 4 -75.51 -32.50 3.96
C LYS A 4 -74.02 -32.55 3.53
N ILE A 5 -73.09 -32.14 4.40
CA ILE A 5 -72.15 -32.96 5.23
C ILE A 5 -71.02 -33.67 4.44
N SER A 6 -69.77 -33.36 4.83
CA SER A 6 -68.62 -34.27 5.12
C SER A 6 -67.32 -33.77 4.50
N GLN A 7 -66.42 -33.17 5.28
CA GLN A 7 -65.24 -33.82 5.89
C GLN A 7 -64.27 -34.47 4.89
N ARG A 8 -63.04 -33.92 4.79
CA ARG A 8 -61.78 -34.64 5.05
C ARG A 8 -60.57 -33.70 5.03
N VAL A 9 -60.05 -33.49 6.24
CA VAL A 9 -58.63 -33.46 6.64
C VAL A 9 -57.62 -33.73 5.52
N ARG A 10 -56.68 -32.79 5.32
CA ARG A 10 -55.23 -33.05 5.39
C ARG A 10 -54.48 -31.75 5.64
N GLN A 11 -54.00 -31.66 6.87
CA GLN A 11 -52.97 -30.75 7.34
C GLN A 11 -51.68 -30.98 6.53
N ALA A 12 -51.01 -29.90 6.16
CA ALA A 12 -49.56 -29.89 5.91
C ALA A 12 -49.05 -28.47 6.21
N SER A 13 -48.95 -28.18 7.51
CA SER A 13 -48.22 -27.03 8.03
C SER A 13 -46.73 -27.29 7.83
N ALA A 14 -46.10 -26.63 6.86
CA ALA A 14 -44.64 -26.58 6.76
C ALA A 14 -44.12 -25.45 7.65
N VAL A 15 -44.03 -25.73 8.96
CA VAL A 15 -43.19 -24.98 9.88
C VAL A 15 -41.76 -25.44 9.66
N ILE A 16 -40.94 -24.62 8.99
CA ILE A 16 -39.49 -24.83 8.93
C ILE A 16 -38.93 -24.32 10.26
N ALA A 17 -38.90 -25.22 11.24
CA ALA A 17 -38.06 -25.10 12.43
C ALA A 17 -36.67 -25.65 12.07
N ILE A 18 -35.69 -24.76 11.88
CA ILE A 18 -34.28 -25.14 11.88
C ILE A 18 -33.83 -25.12 13.33
N ALA A 19 -34.00 -26.25 13.99
CA ALA A 19 -33.39 -26.57 15.27
C ALA A 19 -32.71 -27.94 15.12
N ALA A 20 -31.40 -27.94 14.87
CA ALA A 20 -30.53 -29.10 15.06
C ALA A 20 -29.06 -28.67 14.94
N SER A 21 -28.42 -28.46 16.10
CA SER A 21 -27.11 -29.04 16.49
C SER A 21 -26.47 -28.26 17.65
N LEU A 22 -27.14 -28.30 18.82
CA LEU A 22 -26.53 -28.03 20.12
C LEU A 22 -26.37 -29.39 20.83
N ALA A 23 -25.20 -30.02 20.68
CA ALA A 23 -24.70 -31.06 21.59
C ALA A 23 -23.26 -31.42 21.21
N LEU A 24 -22.29 -30.71 21.82
CA LEU A 24 -20.99 -31.22 22.29
C LEU A 24 -20.18 -30.02 22.82
N ALA A 25 -20.58 -29.52 23.99
CA ALA A 25 -19.76 -28.62 24.81
C ALA A 25 -20.02 -28.95 26.29
N GLY A 26 -19.79 -30.21 26.65
CA GLY A 26 -19.73 -30.68 28.03
C GLY A 26 -18.27 -30.79 28.45
N CYS A 27 -17.93 -30.08 29.52
CA CYS A 27 -16.72 -30.25 30.35
C CYS A 27 -15.36 -29.85 29.74
N ASN A 28 -15.08 -28.54 29.69
CA ASN A 28 -13.75 -28.08 30.07
C ASN A 28 -13.76 -26.62 30.58
N PRO A 29 -13.90 -26.36 31.90
CA PRO A 29 -13.81 -25.01 32.46
C PRO A 29 -12.39 -24.40 32.39
N LYS A 30 -11.45 -25.05 31.70
CA LYS A 30 -10.07 -24.59 31.50
C LYS A 30 -9.80 -23.92 30.15
N ALA A 31 -10.71 -23.99 29.17
CA ALA A 31 -10.50 -23.39 27.84
C ALA A 31 -10.85 -21.88 27.77
N ALA A 32 -11.81 -21.40 28.57
CA ALA A 32 -12.17 -19.98 28.64
C ALA A 32 -11.07 -19.10 29.29
N THR A 33 -10.17 -19.72 30.06
CA THR A 33 -9.03 -19.03 30.69
C THR A 33 -7.82 -18.93 29.76
N GLU A 34 -7.73 -19.77 28.73
CA GLU A 34 -6.64 -19.77 27.74
C GLU A 34 -6.92 -18.80 26.58
N GLU A 35 -8.17 -18.67 26.10
CA GLU A 35 -8.53 -17.59 25.15
C GLU A 35 -8.36 -16.19 25.76
N SER A 36 -8.57 -16.05 27.07
CA SER A 36 -8.26 -14.81 27.81
C SER A 36 -6.75 -14.58 27.99
N LYS A 37 -5.92 -15.63 27.99
CA LYS A 37 -4.45 -15.51 28.04
C LYS A 37 -3.83 -15.18 26.68
N VAL A 38 -4.38 -15.71 25.58
CA VAL A 38 -3.91 -15.36 24.22
C VAL A 38 -4.32 -13.94 23.84
N ALA A 39 -5.48 -13.46 24.29
CA ALA A 39 -5.83 -12.04 24.21
C ALA A 39 -4.89 -11.11 25.01
N SER A 40 -4.16 -11.66 25.99
CA SER A 40 -3.17 -10.95 26.82
C SER A 40 -1.73 -11.06 26.28
N GLN A 41 -1.50 -11.74 25.14
CA GLN A 41 -0.18 -11.92 24.53
C GLN A 41 -0.02 -11.24 23.16
N LEU A 42 -1.04 -10.50 22.70
CA LEU A 42 -0.84 -9.49 21.67
C LEU A 42 -0.04 -8.34 22.28
N PRO A 43 1.02 -7.82 21.63
CA PRO A 43 1.69 -6.63 22.13
C PRO A 43 0.65 -5.53 22.36
N GLU A 44 0.70 -4.87 23.52
CA GLU A 44 -0.10 -3.69 23.80
C GLU A 44 0.29 -2.62 22.77
N LEU A 45 -0.51 -2.47 21.71
CA LEU A 45 -0.22 -1.57 20.62
C LEU A 45 -0.83 -0.19 20.93
N PRO A 46 -0.04 0.89 20.96
CA PRO A 46 -0.45 2.02 21.77
C PRO A 46 -0.71 3.24 20.87
N ALA A 47 -1.98 3.47 20.59
CA ALA A 47 -2.51 4.71 20.00
C ALA A 47 -3.95 4.94 20.48
N THR A 48 -4.66 3.82 20.65
CA THR A 48 -6.05 3.78 21.06
C THR A 48 -6.14 3.33 22.52
N LEU A 49 -6.67 4.19 23.38
CA LEU A 49 -7.01 3.82 24.75
C LEU A 49 -8.35 3.07 24.78
N PRO A 50 -8.55 2.14 25.72
CA PRO A 50 -9.87 1.59 25.96
C PRO A 50 -10.82 2.73 26.34
N LEU A 51 -12.06 2.65 25.86
CA LEU A 51 -13.09 3.58 26.30
C LEU A 51 -13.36 3.40 27.79
N ALA A 52 -13.57 4.51 28.51
CA ALA A 52 -13.95 4.46 29.90
C ALA A 52 -15.46 4.25 30.04
N SER A 53 -15.86 3.40 30.98
CA SER A 53 -17.24 3.34 31.46
C SER A 53 -17.53 4.56 32.34
N GLY A 54 -18.73 5.14 32.22
CA GLY A 54 -19.14 6.30 33.01
C GLY A 54 -20.37 6.98 32.43
N GLY A 55 -21.03 7.80 33.25
CA GLY A 55 -22.11 8.67 32.78
C GLY A 55 -21.57 9.77 31.86
N ALA A 56 -22.44 10.29 30.98
CA ALA A 56 -22.06 11.40 30.13
C ALA A 56 -21.76 12.65 30.98
N THR A 57 -20.65 13.32 30.68
CA THR A 57 -20.22 14.57 31.32
C THR A 57 -20.57 15.77 30.45
N VAL A 58 -20.69 16.93 31.08
CA VAL A 58 -20.90 18.21 30.39
C VAL A 58 -19.68 18.52 29.54
N VAL A 59 -19.91 18.88 28.27
CA VAL A 59 -18.87 19.32 27.34
C VAL A 59 -18.66 20.80 27.52
N ARG A 60 -17.41 21.21 27.71
CA ARG A 60 -17.06 22.62 27.57
C ARG A 60 -16.68 22.90 26.13
N SER A 61 -17.25 23.96 25.56
CA SER A 61 -16.91 24.44 24.23
C SER A 61 -15.61 25.23 24.26
N ALA A 62 -14.81 25.09 23.21
CA ALA A 62 -13.68 25.96 22.97
C ALA A 62 -14.14 27.32 22.43
N ALA A 63 -13.31 28.34 22.62
CA ALA A 63 -13.59 29.67 22.12
C ALA A 63 -13.73 29.70 20.58
N ALA A 64 -14.61 30.58 20.10
CA ALA A 64 -14.76 30.90 18.69
C ALA A 64 -13.47 31.47 18.09
N ALA A 65 -13.31 31.42 16.76
CA ALA A 65 -12.09 31.83 16.07
C ALA A 65 -11.58 33.22 16.48
N ALA A 66 -12.50 34.19 16.54
CA ALA A 66 -12.21 35.58 16.88
C ALA A 66 -11.75 35.78 18.34
N ALA A 67 -12.10 34.85 19.23
CA ALA A 67 -11.75 34.89 20.65
C ALA A 67 -10.50 34.06 20.99
N LEU A 68 -9.97 33.29 20.03
CA LEU A 68 -8.67 32.63 20.22
C LEU A 68 -7.56 33.68 20.39
N PRO A 69 -6.44 33.37 21.06
CA PRO A 69 -5.29 34.27 21.12
C PRO A 69 -4.82 34.70 19.73
N ALA A 70 -4.36 35.94 19.60
CA ALA A 70 -3.80 36.43 18.34
C ALA A 70 -2.56 35.60 17.95
N ALA A 71 -2.46 35.26 16.67
CA ALA A 71 -1.37 34.46 16.14
C ALA A 71 -0.50 35.29 15.19
N LYS A 72 0.74 34.85 14.97
CA LYS A 72 1.59 35.43 13.94
C LYS A 72 0.87 35.32 12.58
N PRO A 73 0.80 36.41 11.79
CA PRO A 73 0.17 36.36 10.48
C PRO A 73 0.76 35.25 9.61
N ILE A 74 -0.11 34.45 9.00
CA ILE A 74 0.27 33.40 8.08
C ILE A 74 0.34 33.97 6.66
N ARG A 75 1.35 33.60 5.87
CA ARG A 75 1.41 34.04 4.47
C ARG A 75 0.30 33.37 3.66
N VAL A 76 -0.25 34.09 2.69
CA VAL A 76 -1.19 33.53 1.72
C VAL A 76 -0.42 33.19 0.44
N VAL A 77 -0.57 31.97 -0.07
CA VAL A 77 0.09 31.50 -1.28
C VAL A 77 -0.91 31.04 -2.31
N GLN A 78 -0.56 31.17 -3.58
CA GLN A 78 -1.27 30.51 -4.66
C GLN A 78 -0.64 29.13 -4.89
N LEU A 79 -1.47 28.13 -5.15
CA LEU A 79 -0.99 26.80 -5.51
C LEU A 79 -0.35 26.83 -6.90
N ALA A 80 0.76 26.10 -7.06
CA ALA A 80 1.44 25.98 -8.35
C ALA A 80 0.56 25.32 -9.42
N ASP A 81 -0.27 24.35 -9.01
CA ASP A 81 -1.29 23.72 -9.84
C ASP A 81 -2.68 24.01 -9.25
N PRO A 82 -3.49 24.91 -9.85
CA PRO A 82 -4.86 25.18 -9.42
C PRO A 82 -5.76 23.94 -9.45
N GLY A 83 -5.42 22.91 -10.24
CA GLY A 83 -6.13 21.63 -10.23
C GLY A 83 -6.04 20.89 -8.90
N GLN A 84 -5.08 21.24 -8.04
CA GLN A 84 -4.90 20.67 -6.69
C GLN A 84 -5.65 21.44 -5.60
N SER A 85 -6.44 22.47 -5.93
CA SER A 85 -7.06 23.30 -4.90
C SER A 85 -7.96 22.53 -3.94
N TYR A 86 -8.55 21.40 -4.36
CA TYR A 86 -9.36 20.52 -3.50
C TYR A 86 -8.57 19.42 -2.78
N ALA A 87 -7.25 19.31 -2.98
CA ALA A 87 -6.45 18.24 -2.39
C ALA A 87 -6.53 18.20 -0.85
N TYR A 88 -6.51 19.36 -0.21
CA TYR A 88 -6.57 19.48 1.25
C TYR A 88 -7.91 19.00 1.82
N ALA A 89 -9.03 19.48 1.26
CA ALA A 89 -10.36 19.08 1.71
C ALA A 89 -10.67 17.62 1.37
N ASP A 90 -10.24 17.13 0.21
CA ASP A 90 -10.49 15.75 -0.21
C ASP A 90 -9.65 14.74 0.56
N ASP A 91 -8.36 15.02 0.83
CA ASP A 91 -7.51 14.16 1.68
C ASP A 91 -8.11 14.04 3.09
N ALA A 92 -8.50 15.18 3.69
CA ALA A 92 -9.12 15.22 5.00
C ALA A 92 -10.48 14.51 5.01
N ARG A 93 -11.25 14.61 3.92
CA ARG A 93 -12.51 13.88 3.75
C ARG A 93 -12.27 12.38 3.63
N GLY A 94 -11.27 11.95 2.87
CA GLY A 94 -10.88 10.55 2.73
C GLY A 94 -10.54 9.93 4.09
N PHE A 95 -9.81 10.66 4.94
CA PHE A 95 -9.53 10.20 6.29
C PHE A 95 -10.79 10.18 7.19
N ALA A 96 -11.64 11.21 7.12
CA ALA A 96 -12.91 11.22 7.85
C ALA A 96 -13.86 10.08 7.42
N ASP A 97 -13.94 9.77 6.13
CA ASP A 97 -14.68 8.63 5.58
C ASP A 97 -14.08 7.30 6.06
N ALA A 98 -12.76 7.24 6.27
CA ALA A 98 -12.09 6.08 6.82
C ALA A 98 -12.45 5.83 8.28
N ILE A 99 -12.55 6.90 9.08
CA ILE A 99 -12.97 6.86 10.48
C ILE A 99 -14.45 6.45 10.61
N GLY A 100 -15.33 7.02 9.78
CA GLY A 100 -16.77 6.77 9.84
C GLY A 100 -17.37 7.10 11.21
N ASP A 101 -18.16 6.17 11.75
CA ASP A 101 -18.85 6.27 13.05
C ASP A 101 -18.07 5.59 14.20
N ALA A 102 -16.79 5.30 14.00
CA ALA A 102 -15.97 4.66 15.03
C ALA A 102 -15.67 5.63 16.18
N PRO A 103 -15.64 5.13 17.44
CA PRO A 103 -15.29 5.96 18.59
C PRO A 103 -13.86 6.52 18.48
N PRO A 104 -13.59 7.68 19.10
CA PRO A 104 -12.24 8.24 19.16
C PRO A 104 -11.26 7.29 19.83
N ASP A 105 -9.99 7.44 19.48
CA ASP A 105 -8.91 6.64 20.03
C ASP A 105 -8.53 7.08 21.44
N TYR A 106 -8.58 8.38 21.71
CA TYR A 106 -8.34 8.97 23.01
C TYR A 106 -8.91 10.40 23.05
N GLY A 107 -9.06 10.94 24.25
CA GLY A 107 -9.25 12.35 24.52
C GLY A 107 -7.99 12.94 25.14
N PHE A 108 -7.96 14.26 25.31
CA PHE A 108 -6.90 14.95 26.05
C PHE A 108 -7.44 16.27 26.59
N ASP A 109 -6.77 16.86 27.58
CA ASP A 109 -7.17 18.14 28.14
C ASP A 109 -6.47 19.29 27.42
N TYR A 110 -7.21 20.36 27.13
CA TYR A 110 -6.64 21.57 26.56
C TYR A 110 -7.55 22.77 26.86
N ASP A 111 -7.04 23.81 27.54
CA ASP A 111 -7.81 25.01 27.91
C ASP A 111 -9.22 24.69 28.43
N ASP A 112 -9.31 23.81 29.44
CA ASP A 112 -10.57 23.37 30.05
C ASP A 112 -11.54 22.62 29.12
N VAL A 113 -11.18 22.36 27.87
CA VAL A 113 -11.95 21.52 26.94
C VAL A 113 -11.33 20.14 26.80
N GLU A 114 -12.14 19.19 26.33
CA GLU A 114 -11.73 17.81 26.05
C GLU A 114 -11.85 17.53 24.55
N PRO A 115 -10.82 17.83 23.73
CA PRO A 115 -10.80 17.40 22.34
C PRO A 115 -10.63 15.89 22.23
N TRP A 116 -11.15 15.34 21.15
CA TRP A 116 -11.00 13.91 20.82
C TRP A 116 -10.08 13.70 19.64
N ALA A 117 -9.38 12.58 19.63
CA ALA A 117 -8.43 12.22 18.59
C ALA A 117 -8.79 10.89 17.92
N TRP A 118 -8.60 10.84 16.61
CA TRP A 118 -8.49 9.62 15.83
C TRP A 118 -7.11 9.60 15.19
N GLN A 119 -6.36 8.52 15.39
CA GLN A 119 -5.07 8.26 14.75
C GLN A 119 -5.24 7.12 13.75
N GLY A 120 -4.94 7.39 12.48
CA GLY A 120 -4.94 6.41 11.39
C GLY A 120 -3.73 5.47 11.45
N TYR A 121 -3.75 4.42 10.62
CA TYR A 121 -2.64 3.45 10.57
C TYR A 121 -1.32 4.02 10.05
N ASP A 122 -1.38 5.14 9.34
CA ASP A 122 -0.23 5.79 8.74
C ASP A 122 0.28 6.93 9.62
N ASP A 123 -0.12 7.02 10.89
CA ASP A 123 0.14 8.15 11.79
C ASP A 123 -0.52 9.48 11.38
N SER A 124 -1.48 9.46 10.44
CA SER A 124 -2.39 10.60 10.25
C SER A 124 -3.24 10.81 11.50
N ILE A 125 -3.49 12.07 11.87
CA ILE A 125 -4.26 12.40 13.07
C ILE A 125 -5.40 13.35 12.70
N ALA A 126 -6.56 13.12 13.30
CA ALA A 126 -7.70 14.02 13.26
C ALA A 126 -8.08 14.37 14.70
N PHE A 127 -8.12 15.66 15.02
CA PHE A 127 -8.72 16.14 16.27
C PHE A 127 -10.11 16.69 16.02
N ALA A 128 -11.03 16.46 16.95
CA ALA A 128 -12.31 17.17 17.03
C ALA A 128 -12.33 17.97 18.34
N GLU A 129 -12.21 19.29 18.22
CA GLU A 129 -12.34 20.25 19.31
C GLU A 129 -13.82 20.69 19.40
N PRO A 130 -14.50 20.49 20.54
CA PRO A 130 -15.88 20.93 20.69
C PRO A 130 -15.95 22.47 20.64
N ILE A 131 -16.96 23.00 19.96
CA ILE A 131 -17.31 24.43 19.91
C ILE A 131 -18.83 24.56 20.10
N ASP A 132 -19.33 25.77 20.36
CA ASP A 132 -20.76 25.99 20.70
C ASP A 132 -21.73 25.35 19.70
N ASP A 133 -21.43 25.42 18.40
CA ASP A 133 -22.27 24.89 17.32
C ASP A 133 -21.74 23.58 16.70
N GLY A 134 -20.97 22.80 17.45
CA GLY A 134 -20.53 21.47 17.05
C GLY A 134 -19.03 21.23 17.27
N TYR A 135 -18.30 21.05 16.18
CA TYR A 135 -16.89 20.68 16.24
C TYR A 135 -16.05 21.42 15.22
N ARG A 136 -14.84 21.78 15.64
CA ARG A 136 -13.74 22.17 14.78
C ARG A 136 -12.79 20.99 14.62
N TYR A 137 -12.49 20.65 13.38
CA TYR A 137 -11.65 19.52 13.02
C TYR A 137 -10.27 19.97 12.55
N TYR A 138 -9.23 19.29 13.02
CA TYR A 138 -7.84 19.52 12.64
C TYR A 138 -7.24 18.24 12.08
N TYR A 139 -6.72 18.28 10.86
CA TYR A 139 -6.17 17.11 10.17
C TYR A 139 -4.66 17.27 9.97
N TYR A 140 -3.92 16.24 10.36
CA TYR A 140 -2.46 16.18 10.33
C TYR A 140 -2.02 15.08 9.37
N ARG A 141 -0.99 15.38 8.57
CA ARG A 141 -0.30 14.36 7.78
C ARG A 141 0.52 13.46 8.72
N PRO A 142 0.92 12.26 8.28
CA PRO A 142 1.85 11.40 9.00
C PRO A 142 3.08 12.16 9.51
N GLY A 143 3.32 12.13 10.83
CA GLY A 143 4.47 12.78 11.47
C GLY A 143 4.44 14.32 11.51
N ALA A 144 3.39 14.96 10.99
CA ALA A 144 3.29 16.42 11.00
C ALA A 144 2.81 16.93 12.37
N VAL A 145 3.52 17.92 12.91
CA VAL A 145 3.15 18.60 14.17
C VAL A 145 2.16 19.75 13.96
N SER A 146 1.80 20.05 12.71
CA SER A 146 0.91 21.14 12.34
C SER A 146 -0.16 20.62 11.37
N PRO A 147 -1.40 21.16 11.42
CA PRO A 147 -2.46 20.68 10.55
C PRO A 147 -2.20 21.11 9.11
N TYR A 148 -2.51 20.23 8.15
CA TYR A 148 -2.60 20.59 6.74
C TYR A 148 -4.00 21.08 6.35
N PHE A 149 -5.00 20.76 7.16
CA PHE A 149 -6.37 21.20 6.95
C PHE A 149 -7.08 21.41 8.30
N VAL A 150 -7.74 22.55 8.46
CA VAL A 150 -8.60 22.85 9.61
C VAL A 150 -9.98 23.25 9.12
N ARG A 151 -11.04 22.80 9.78
CA ARG A 151 -12.41 23.07 9.36
C ARG A 151 -13.34 23.27 10.56
N ASP A 152 -14.13 24.31 10.54
CA ASP A 152 -15.29 24.48 11.43
C ASP A 152 -16.60 24.36 10.62
N HIS A 153 -17.71 24.82 11.17
CA HIS A 153 -19.00 24.70 10.49
C HIS A 153 -19.17 25.68 9.32
N ASP A 154 -18.39 26.77 9.29
CA ASP A 154 -18.53 27.87 8.34
C ASP A 154 -17.46 27.83 7.23
N TYR A 155 -16.24 27.42 7.57
CA TYR A 155 -15.09 27.47 6.68
C TYR A 155 -14.13 26.27 6.84
N GLY A 156 -13.42 25.97 5.75
CA GLY A 156 -12.24 25.11 5.74
C GLY A 156 -10.99 25.89 5.33
N TYR A 157 -9.84 25.54 5.88
CA TYR A 157 -8.56 26.21 5.64
C TYR A 157 -7.51 25.16 5.31
N GLY A 158 -6.97 25.19 4.09
CA GLY A 158 -5.88 24.34 3.64
C GLY A 158 -4.53 25.04 3.75
N TYR A 159 -3.55 24.34 4.31
CA TYR A 159 -2.21 24.86 4.58
C TYR A 159 -1.16 24.11 3.76
N ASP A 160 -0.38 24.86 2.98
CA ASP A 160 0.81 24.36 2.30
C ASP A 160 2.06 24.85 3.02
N ASN A 161 2.86 23.95 3.59
CA ASN A 161 4.09 24.30 4.29
C ASN A 161 3.91 25.42 5.35
N GLY A 162 2.79 25.37 6.08
CA GLY A 162 2.44 26.38 7.09
C GLY A 162 2.04 27.74 6.52
N GLN A 163 1.61 27.79 5.26
CA GLN A 163 1.08 28.97 4.58
C GLN A 163 -0.36 28.70 4.15
N LEU A 164 -1.23 29.71 4.18
CA LEU A 164 -2.62 29.57 3.77
C LEU A 164 -2.70 29.45 2.25
N ALA A 165 -3.05 28.26 1.77
CA ALA A 165 -3.10 27.96 0.33
C ALA A 165 -4.53 28.04 -0.23
N VAL A 166 -5.52 27.65 0.56
CA VAL A 166 -6.92 27.62 0.11
C VAL A 166 -7.89 27.85 1.27
N VAL A 167 -8.97 28.57 1.00
CA VAL A 167 -10.12 28.74 1.91
C VAL A 167 -11.37 28.22 1.23
N TYR A 168 -12.12 27.39 1.93
CA TYR A 168 -13.39 26.83 1.49
C TYR A 168 -14.53 27.43 2.30
N ALA A 169 -15.63 27.77 1.66
CA ALA A 169 -16.88 28.11 2.32
C ALA A 169 -17.59 26.85 2.85
N ALA A 170 -18.63 27.03 3.67
CA ALA A 170 -19.48 25.96 4.18
C ALA A 170 -20.10 25.09 3.06
N SER A 171 -20.32 25.65 1.86
CA SER A 171 -20.84 24.91 0.71
C SER A 171 -19.85 23.88 0.15
N GLY A 172 -18.56 24.02 0.48
CA GLY A 172 -17.45 23.34 -0.15
C GLY A 172 -16.73 24.20 -1.19
N ALA A 173 -17.35 25.27 -1.70
CA ALA A 173 -16.75 26.13 -2.72
C ALA A 173 -15.46 26.80 -2.23
N ILE A 174 -14.47 26.87 -3.09
CA ILE A 174 -13.26 27.65 -2.85
C ILE A 174 -13.60 29.14 -2.93
N LEU A 175 -13.21 29.91 -1.91
CA LEU A 175 -13.34 31.36 -1.96
C LEU A 175 -12.39 31.94 -3.03
N PRO A 176 -12.78 33.03 -3.73
CA PRO A 176 -11.84 33.79 -4.54
C PRO A 176 -10.69 34.31 -3.70
N TYR A 177 -9.48 34.34 -4.25
CA TYR A 177 -8.28 34.78 -3.53
C TYR A 177 -8.42 36.18 -2.91
N ALA A 178 -9.11 37.10 -3.60
CA ALA A 178 -9.41 38.45 -3.10
C ALA A 178 -10.25 38.46 -1.81
N ALA A 179 -10.99 37.39 -1.51
CA ALA A 179 -11.80 37.23 -0.30
C ALA A 179 -11.03 36.59 0.87
N TYR A 180 -9.73 36.28 0.73
CA TYR A 180 -8.96 35.62 1.80
C TYR A 180 -8.57 36.55 2.93
N GLY A 181 -8.44 37.86 2.67
CA GLY A 181 -7.96 38.84 3.65
C GLY A 181 -8.65 38.74 5.02
N PRO A 182 -10.00 38.82 5.10
CA PRO A 182 -10.72 38.68 6.36
C PRO A 182 -10.59 37.30 7.03
N ARG A 183 -10.16 36.27 6.28
CA ARG A 183 -10.06 34.87 6.74
C ARG A 183 -8.64 34.50 7.17
N GLN A 184 -7.64 35.27 6.75
CA GLN A 184 -6.23 35.03 7.04
C GLN A 184 -5.93 35.06 8.55
N ASP A 185 -6.55 35.97 9.31
CA ASP A 185 -6.38 36.04 10.77
C ASP A 185 -6.91 34.77 11.46
N TYR A 186 -8.12 34.31 11.10
CA TYR A 186 -8.68 33.07 11.65
C TYR A 186 -7.86 31.84 11.27
N ALA A 187 -7.38 31.78 10.02
CA ALA A 187 -6.47 30.71 9.59
C ALA A 187 -5.18 30.69 10.42
N ALA A 188 -4.57 31.85 10.68
CA ALA A 188 -3.37 31.93 11.51
C ALA A 188 -3.62 31.43 12.95
N ARG A 189 -4.75 31.84 13.55
CA ARG A 189 -5.15 31.39 14.90
C ARG A 189 -5.39 29.89 14.96
N TYR A 190 -6.12 29.34 13.99
CA TYR A 190 -6.36 27.90 13.89
C TYR A 190 -5.09 27.10 13.65
N TYR A 191 -4.19 27.59 12.80
CA TYR A 191 -2.91 26.93 12.59
C TYR A 191 -2.07 26.87 13.87
N ALA A 192 -1.99 27.98 14.63
CA ALA A 192 -1.32 28.01 15.93
C ALA A 192 -2.01 27.09 16.95
N ARG A 193 -3.34 27.20 17.10
CA ARG A 193 -4.16 26.35 17.98
C ARG A 193 -3.96 24.87 17.69
N GLY A 194 -3.89 24.48 16.41
CA GLY A 194 -3.62 23.09 16.01
C GLY A 194 -2.27 22.58 16.52
N ARG A 195 -1.21 23.38 16.41
CA ARG A 195 0.11 23.00 16.95
C ARG A 195 0.08 22.81 18.46
N ASP A 196 -0.70 23.62 19.17
CA ASP A 196 -0.85 23.53 20.62
C ASP A 196 -1.64 22.28 21.02
N LEU A 197 -2.74 22.01 20.31
CA LEU A 197 -3.51 20.76 20.44
C LEU A 197 -2.64 19.53 20.22
N TYR A 198 -1.78 19.53 19.19
CA TYR A 198 -0.86 18.43 18.92
C TYR A 198 0.14 18.20 20.06
N ARG A 199 0.64 19.27 20.69
CA ARG A 199 1.51 19.13 21.87
C ARG A 199 0.74 18.53 23.03
N SER A 200 -0.46 19.03 23.34
CA SER A 200 -1.29 18.53 24.44
C SER A 200 -1.80 17.11 24.23
N SER A 201 -1.99 16.66 22.98
CA SER A 201 -2.50 15.32 22.67
C SER A 201 -1.57 14.18 23.10
N HIS A 202 -0.32 14.47 23.47
CA HIS A 202 0.59 13.48 24.04
C HIS A 202 0.15 13.04 25.45
N GLN A 203 -0.61 13.89 26.17
CA GLN A 203 -1.21 13.55 27.46
C GLN A 203 -2.59 12.91 27.25
N ARG A 204 -2.57 11.66 26.75
CA ARG A 204 -3.76 10.92 26.35
C ARG A 204 -4.63 10.54 27.56
N ARG A 205 -5.95 10.59 27.39
CA ARG A 205 -6.96 10.17 28.37
C ARG A 205 -8.00 9.25 27.72
N PRO A 206 -8.54 8.27 28.46
CA PRO A 206 -9.66 7.47 27.99
C PRO A 206 -10.88 8.36 27.71
N VAL A 207 -11.56 8.13 26.58
CA VAL A 207 -12.84 8.79 26.29
C VAL A 207 -13.97 8.03 26.98
N ILE A 208 -14.86 8.75 27.66
CA ILE A 208 -16.05 8.14 28.27
C ILE A 208 -17.00 7.66 27.17
N ALA A 209 -17.41 6.39 27.23
CA ALA A 209 -18.25 5.77 26.21
C ALA A 209 -19.59 6.47 26.02
N ALA A 210 -20.22 6.92 27.11
CA ALA A 210 -21.47 7.68 27.09
C ALA A 210 -21.29 9.07 26.47
N ASN A 211 -20.11 9.68 26.60
CA ASN A 211 -19.79 10.95 25.95
C ASN A 211 -19.79 10.83 24.44
N TRP A 212 -19.16 9.76 23.91
CA TRP A 212 -19.18 9.46 22.49
C TRP A 212 -20.61 9.20 21.99
N ALA A 213 -21.38 8.34 22.66
CA ALA A 213 -22.78 8.05 22.29
C ALA A 213 -23.63 9.32 22.19
N ALA A 214 -23.49 10.25 23.13
CA ALA A 214 -24.25 11.49 23.15
C ALA A 214 -23.96 12.41 21.96
N ARG A 215 -22.80 12.26 21.30
CA ARG A 215 -22.29 13.20 20.28
C ARG A 215 -22.13 12.59 18.90
N GLN A 216 -22.13 11.26 18.79
CA GLN A 216 -22.01 10.51 17.55
C GLN A 216 -22.94 11.07 16.46
N ASN A 217 -24.24 11.24 16.75
CA ASN A 217 -25.21 11.75 15.77
C ASN A 217 -24.86 13.15 15.23
N ALA A 218 -24.38 14.07 16.09
CA ALA A 218 -24.00 15.41 15.67
C ALA A 218 -22.75 15.39 14.77
N ILE A 219 -21.79 14.51 15.09
CA ILE A 219 -20.58 14.29 14.29
C ILE A 219 -20.94 13.66 12.93
N SER A 220 -21.76 12.59 12.91
CA SER A 220 -22.21 11.95 11.67
C SER A 220 -23.02 12.93 10.80
N ALA A 221 -23.87 13.78 11.39
CA ALA A 221 -24.58 14.82 10.65
C ALA A 221 -23.62 15.85 10.02
N THR A 222 -22.56 16.24 10.73
CA THR A 222 -21.52 17.13 10.22
C THR A 222 -20.73 16.50 9.08
N GLN A 223 -20.42 15.21 9.19
CA GLN A 223 -19.84 14.44 8.10
C GLN A 223 -20.80 14.36 6.89
N ALA A 224 -22.09 14.10 7.10
CA ALA A 224 -23.07 14.05 6.00
C ALA A 224 -23.19 15.39 5.25
N ARG A 225 -23.22 16.52 5.97
CA ARG A 225 -23.21 17.86 5.35
C ARG A 225 -21.98 18.09 4.47
N TRP A 226 -20.82 17.62 4.90
CA TRP A 226 -19.57 17.76 4.13
C TRP A 226 -19.52 16.84 2.91
N ALA A 227 -20.09 15.64 3.00
CA ALA A 227 -20.29 14.78 1.82
C ALA A 227 -21.21 15.45 0.80
N ALA A 228 -22.30 16.08 1.27
CA ALA A 228 -23.23 16.82 0.42
C ALA A 228 -22.59 18.07 -0.20
N ALA A 229 -21.65 18.71 0.50
CA ALA A 229 -20.83 19.80 -0.06
C ALA A 229 -20.02 19.31 -1.26
N ARG A 230 -19.26 18.20 -1.11
CA ARG A 230 -18.54 17.58 -2.24
C ARG A 230 -19.45 17.22 -3.40
N SER A 231 -20.65 16.70 -3.13
CA SER A 231 -21.60 16.33 -4.20
C SER A 231 -22.28 17.51 -4.89
N ARG A 232 -22.03 18.76 -4.48
CA ARG A 232 -22.53 19.97 -5.18
C ARG A 232 -21.43 20.70 -5.94
N GLU A 233 -20.19 20.61 -5.48
CA GLU A 233 -19.06 21.32 -6.09
C GLU A 233 -18.42 20.50 -7.22
N ALA A 234 -18.72 20.85 -8.47
CA ALA A 234 -18.28 20.09 -9.65
C ALA A 234 -16.75 19.92 -9.73
N ASP A 235 -15.99 20.94 -9.34
CA ASP A 235 -14.52 20.91 -9.32
C ASP A 235 -13.98 19.94 -8.27
N TRP A 236 -14.63 19.89 -7.10
CA TRP A 236 -14.28 18.92 -6.07
C TRP A 236 -14.60 17.49 -6.53
N GLN A 237 -15.75 17.28 -7.20
CA GLN A 237 -16.07 15.97 -7.76
C GLN A 237 -15.05 15.51 -8.80
N ARG A 238 -14.64 16.41 -9.71
CA ARG A 238 -13.62 16.11 -10.72
C ARG A 238 -12.29 15.74 -10.07
N TYR A 239 -11.84 16.51 -9.09
CA TYR A 239 -10.64 16.19 -8.33
C TYR A 239 -10.76 14.82 -7.64
N HIS A 240 -11.85 14.60 -6.90
CA HIS A 240 -12.10 13.35 -6.19
C HIS A 240 -12.09 12.14 -7.13
N ALA A 241 -12.76 12.24 -8.29
CA ALA A 241 -12.78 11.17 -9.29
C ALA A 241 -11.37 10.77 -9.76
N SER A 242 -10.43 11.70 -9.81
CA SER A 242 -9.04 11.43 -10.19
C SER A 242 -8.23 10.70 -9.11
N VAL A 243 -8.61 10.83 -7.84
CA VAL A 243 -7.83 10.31 -6.68
C VAL A 243 -8.52 9.18 -5.92
N VAL A 244 -9.83 8.96 -6.12
CA VAL A 244 -10.65 8.03 -5.32
C VAL A 244 -10.08 6.62 -5.26
N GLN A 245 -9.54 6.11 -6.37
CA GLN A 245 -8.94 4.77 -6.42
C GLN A 245 -7.68 4.67 -5.55
N ARG A 246 -6.86 5.73 -5.51
CA ARG A 246 -5.67 5.79 -4.64
C ARG A 246 -6.08 5.91 -3.18
N GLN A 247 -7.05 6.78 -2.88
CA GLN A 247 -7.57 6.94 -1.52
C GLN A 247 -8.23 5.66 -0.99
N GLN A 248 -9.01 4.94 -1.81
CA GLN A 248 -9.62 3.67 -1.40
C GLN A 248 -8.57 2.62 -1.07
N ARG A 249 -7.47 2.55 -1.83
CA ARG A 249 -6.35 1.63 -1.52
C ARG A 249 -5.64 2.03 -0.23
N HIS A 250 -5.40 3.32 -0.03
CA HIS A 250 -4.77 3.85 1.18
C HIS A 250 -5.66 3.58 2.40
N TRP A 251 -6.89 4.10 2.40
CA TRP A 251 -7.79 4.04 3.55
C TRP A 251 -8.54 2.71 3.73
N GLY A 252 -8.40 1.74 2.82
CA GLY A 252 -9.19 0.50 2.84
C GLY A 252 -9.00 -0.31 4.14
N GLN A 253 -7.77 -0.45 4.63
CA GLN A 253 -7.49 -1.15 5.89
C GLN A 253 -8.00 -0.37 7.10
N GLU A 254 -7.91 0.95 7.07
CA GLU A 254 -8.45 1.82 8.11
C GLU A 254 -9.98 1.69 8.19
N GLN A 255 -10.68 1.67 7.05
CA GLN A 255 -12.12 1.48 7.00
C GLN A 255 -12.56 0.14 7.61
N VAL A 256 -11.83 -0.96 7.29
CA VAL A 256 -12.12 -2.27 7.88
C VAL A 256 -11.96 -2.24 9.40
N ARG A 257 -10.86 -1.65 9.89
CA ARG A 257 -10.60 -1.47 11.31
C ARG A 257 -11.72 -0.70 12.01
N ARG A 258 -12.08 0.46 11.46
CA ARG A 258 -13.05 1.39 12.05
C ARG A 258 -14.48 0.83 12.05
N ARG A 259 -14.85 0.07 11.02
CA ARG A 259 -16.12 -0.70 11.01
C ARG A 259 -16.16 -1.74 12.12
N ALA A 260 -15.06 -2.48 12.34
CA ALA A 260 -15.00 -3.45 13.44
C ALA A 260 -15.09 -2.77 14.81
N ASP A 261 -14.43 -1.64 15.00
CA ASP A 261 -14.56 -0.80 16.20
C ASP A 261 -16.00 -0.33 16.44
N THR A 262 -16.67 0.11 15.37
CA THR A 262 -18.08 0.56 15.42
C THR A 262 -18.99 -0.57 15.88
N VAL A 263 -18.90 -1.75 15.26
CA VAL A 263 -19.73 -2.92 15.62
C VAL A 263 -19.50 -3.35 17.08
N ARG A 264 -18.24 -3.38 17.53
CA ARG A 264 -17.90 -3.73 18.92
C ARG A 264 -18.45 -2.71 19.91
N TYR A 265 -18.29 -1.42 19.60
CA TYR A 265 -18.83 -0.35 20.42
C TYR A 265 -20.35 -0.41 20.50
N ASP A 266 -21.04 -0.58 19.37
CA ASP A 266 -22.50 -0.67 19.31
C ASP A 266 -23.00 -1.85 20.16
N ALA A 267 -22.40 -3.03 20.02
CA ALA A 267 -22.75 -4.20 20.83
C ALA A 267 -22.57 -3.94 22.34
N TRP A 268 -21.50 -3.23 22.72
CA TRP A 268 -21.24 -2.85 24.11
C TRP A 268 -22.21 -1.76 24.63
N ARG A 269 -22.58 -0.81 23.76
CA ARG A 269 -23.59 0.22 24.05
C ARG A 269 -24.97 -0.40 24.25
N ASP A 270 -25.34 -1.39 23.45
CA ASP A 270 -26.64 -2.09 23.56
C ASP A 270 -26.75 -2.86 24.89
N GLN A 271 -25.61 -3.31 25.44
CA GLN A 271 -25.49 -3.86 26.80
C GLN A 271 -25.39 -2.79 27.88
N ARG A 272 -25.65 -1.52 27.54
CA ARG A 272 -25.56 -0.34 28.43
C ARG A 272 -24.21 -0.21 29.13
N PHE A 273 -23.14 -0.61 28.46
CA PHE A 273 -21.79 -0.59 29.00
C PHE A 273 -21.60 -1.42 30.29
N SER A 274 -22.45 -2.44 30.52
CA SER A 274 -22.42 -3.27 31.73
C SER A 274 -21.27 -4.25 31.82
N THR A 275 -20.66 -4.59 30.68
CA THR A 275 -19.47 -5.43 30.57
C THR A 275 -18.20 -4.58 30.45
N ARG A 276 -17.02 -5.21 30.54
CA ARG A 276 -15.75 -4.50 30.30
C ARG A 276 -15.72 -3.94 28.86
N PRO A 277 -15.09 -2.76 28.65
CA PRO A 277 -14.95 -2.20 27.30
C PRO A 277 -14.36 -3.23 26.33
N PRO A 278 -14.93 -3.39 25.13
CA PRO A 278 -14.41 -4.33 24.16
C PRO A 278 -13.00 -3.91 23.73
N PRO A 279 -12.11 -4.88 23.46
CA PRO A 279 -10.81 -4.55 22.89
C PRO A 279 -11.02 -3.86 21.54
N ARG A 280 -10.16 -2.89 21.27
CA ARG A 280 -10.18 -2.12 20.01
C ARG A 280 -9.69 -3.00 18.86
N ALA A 281 -10.23 -2.80 17.67
CA ALA A 281 -9.85 -3.54 16.49
C ALA A 281 -8.44 -3.09 16.07
N ILE A 282 -7.49 -4.02 16.09
CA ILE A 282 -6.13 -3.79 15.62
C ILE A 282 -5.89 -4.74 14.43
N PRO A 283 -5.62 -4.23 13.22
CA PRO A 283 -5.30 -5.07 12.09
C PRO A 283 -4.03 -5.89 12.36
N ALA A 284 -4.01 -7.16 11.95
CA ALA A 284 -2.83 -8.02 12.12
C ALA A 284 -1.56 -7.47 11.43
N ALA A 285 -1.70 -6.63 10.40
CA ALA A 285 -0.56 -5.97 9.76
C ALA A 285 0.12 -4.92 10.67
N TRP A 286 -0.59 -4.37 11.67
CA TRP A 286 -0.03 -3.38 12.59
C TRP A 286 0.91 -4.00 13.61
N THR A 287 0.64 -5.22 14.09
CA THR A 287 1.59 -5.91 15.01
C THR A 287 2.96 -6.12 14.36
N LEU A 288 3.01 -6.12 13.03
CA LEU A 288 4.24 -6.25 12.26
C LEU A 288 4.95 -4.92 11.98
N ALA A 289 4.26 -3.77 12.09
CA ALA A 289 4.82 -2.47 11.74
C ALA A 289 5.87 -1.99 12.77
N PRO A 290 7.04 -1.46 12.34
CA PRO A 290 8.11 -1.06 13.26
C PRO A 290 7.68 -0.02 14.31
N TRP A 291 6.84 0.95 13.92
CA TRP A 291 6.32 1.98 14.83
C TRP A 291 5.35 1.43 15.87
N ALA A 292 4.65 0.33 15.57
CA ALA A 292 3.72 -0.29 16.49
C ALA A 292 4.46 -1.04 17.61
N ARG A 293 5.73 -1.41 17.38
CA ARG A 293 6.61 -2.08 18.35
C ARG A 293 7.39 -1.10 19.23
N ASP A 294 7.27 0.22 19.01
CA ASP A 294 7.93 1.23 19.83
C ASP A 294 7.09 1.52 21.10
N ALA A 295 7.33 0.71 22.13
CA ALA A 295 6.68 0.89 23.43
C ALA A 295 7.01 2.24 24.11
N ASN A 296 8.16 2.85 23.79
CA ASN A 296 8.59 4.12 24.40
C ASN A 296 7.81 5.31 23.85
N ARG A 297 7.36 5.25 22.59
CA ARG A 297 6.57 6.31 21.97
C ARG A 297 5.18 6.47 22.60
N TYR A 298 4.69 5.45 23.32
CA TYR A 298 3.29 5.41 23.69
C TYR A 298 2.98 4.70 25.03
N ALA A 299 3.98 4.49 25.88
CA ALA A 299 3.73 4.15 27.27
C ALA A 299 2.81 5.23 27.89
N PRO A 300 1.73 4.87 28.59
CA PRO A 300 1.03 5.86 29.43
C PRO A 300 2.06 6.48 30.37
N ALA A 301 1.92 7.76 30.70
CA ALA A 301 2.75 8.43 31.69
C ALA A 301 2.55 7.79 33.08
N ALA A 302 3.13 6.61 33.28
CA ALA A 302 3.12 5.87 34.51
C ALA A 302 4.26 6.43 35.37
N ARG A 303 3.90 7.35 36.26
CA ARG A 303 4.69 7.81 37.41
C ARG A 303 6.10 8.31 37.11
N GLY A 304 6.19 9.61 36.91
CA GLY A 304 7.45 10.34 36.85
C GLY A 304 7.25 11.85 36.83
N PHE A 305 6.29 12.39 37.59
CA PHE A 305 6.16 13.84 37.81
C PHE A 305 7.17 14.26 38.90
N ALA A 306 8.46 14.20 38.57
CA ALA A 306 9.45 15.05 39.22
C ALA A 306 9.27 16.44 38.62
N GLY A 307 8.32 17.17 39.20
CA GLY A 307 8.07 18.55 38.87
C GLY A 307 9.32 19.38 39.09
N ASP A 308 9.59 20.23 38.11
CA ASP A 308 10.42 21.41 38.20
C ASP A 308 10.08 22.20 39.49
N GLN A 309 10.96 22.12 40.50
CA GLN A 309 10.84 22.88 41.75
C GLN A 309 11.00 24.39 41.51
N GLY A 310 11.58 24.80 40.37
CA GLY A 310 11.83 26.19 40.04
C GLY A 310 10.55 26.99 39.78
N GLU A 311 9.52 26.38 39.20
CA GLU A 311 8.26 27.06 38.90
C GLU A 311 7.37 27.28 40.14
N ARG A 312 7.36 26.32 41.09
CA ARG A 312 6.57 26.46 42.33
C ARG A 312 7.13 27.52 43.29
N GLN A 313 8.46 27.67 43.33
CA GLN A 313 9.10 28.66 44.21
C GLN A 313 8.85 30.10 43.74
N ARG A 314 8.74 30.33 42.42
CA ARG A 314 8.46 31.67 41.87
C ARG A 314 7.03 32.12 42.16
N ALA A 315 6.05 31.23 42.10
CA ALA A 315 4.65 31.54 42.43
C ALA A 315 4.45 31.84 43.94
N ALA A 316 5.12 31.10 44.83
CA ALA A 316 5.00 31.29 46.28
C ALA A 316 5.74 32.55 46.82
N ALA A 317 6.66 33.14 46.05
CA ALA A 317 7.37 34.36 46.41
C ALA A 317 6.53 35.63 46.15
N VAL A 318 5.69 35.61 45.12
CA VAL A 318 4.82 36.75 44.76
C VAL A 318 3.71 36.96 45.79
N GLU A 319 3.13 35.87 46.33
CA GLU A 319 2.02 35.97 47.28
C GLU A 319 2.46 36.43 48.68
N ARG A 320 3.69 36.07 49.11
CA ARG A 320 4.23 36.50 50.41
C ARG A 320 4.51 38.00 50.49
N ARG A 321 4.85 38.65 49.36
CA ARG A 321 5.03 40.11 49.30
C ARG A 321 3.73 40.88 49.45
N ARG A 322 2.61 40.30 49.01
CA ARG A 322 1.28 40.93 49.09
C ARG A 322 0.76 40.96 50.53
N VAL A 323 0.97 39.89 51.29
CA VAL A 323 0.48 39.76 52.67
C VAL A 323 1.29 40.64 53.65
N ALA A 324 2.59 40.84 53.40
CA ALA A 324 3.45 41.66 54.26
C ALA A 324 3.12 43.16 54.25
N MET A 325 2.49 43.68 53.18
CA MET A 325 2.14 45.10 53.06
C MET A 325 0.89 45.50 53.85
N LEU A 326 0.07 44.54 54.28
CA LEU A 326 -1.21 44.83 54.96
C LEU A 326 -1.12 44.81 56.50
N ALA A 327 0.05 44.51 57.06
CA ALA A 327 0.22 44.23 58.49
C ALA A 327 0.83 45.37 59.34
N THR A 328 1.11 46.54 58.77
CA THR A 328 1.83 47.62 59.49
C THR A 328 1.00 48.89 59.67
N ARG A 329 0.10 48.86 60.66
CA ARG A 329 -0.43 50.07 61.30
C ARG A 329 -0.49 49.88 62.82
N PRO A 330 0.41 50.50 63.60
CA PRO A 330 0.35 50.44 65.05
C PRO A 330 -0.58 51.53 65.60
N VAL A 331 -1.38 51.14 66.61
CA VAL A 331 -2.27 52.00 67.38
C VAL A 331 -1.82 51.89 68.83
N ASP A 332 -1.14 52.92 69.34
CA ASP A 332 -0.82 53.07 70.75
C ASP A 332 -1.31 54.44 71.23
N ASP A 333 -2.41 54.44 71.98
CA ASP A 333 -2.54 55.29 73.17
C ASP A 333 -3.71 54.78 74.03
N ARG A 334 -3.42 53.90 75.02
CA ARG A 334 -4.43 53.07 75.69
C ARG A 334 -4.90 53.55 77.06
N SER A 335 -4.32 54.59 77.64
CA SER A 335 -4.62 54.95 79.04
C SER A 335 -5.56 56.16 79.21
N GLU A 336 -5.56 57.14 78.31
CA GLU A 336 -6.58 58.21 78.30
C GLU A 336 -7.87 57.76 77.60
N VAL A 337 -7.71 56.97 76.54
CA VAL A 337 -8.82 56.37 75.80
C VAL A 337 -9.71 55.55 76.73
N GLN A 338 -9.17 54.84 77.73
CA GLN A 338 -9.94 53.93 78.57
C GLN A 338 -10.92 54.65 79.52
N ARG A 339 -10.59 55.86 79.98
CA ARG A 339 -11.48 56.69 80.82
C ARG A 339 -12.54 57.41 79.99
N ALA A 340 -12.15 57.99 78.85
CA ALA A 340 -13.10 58.45 77.84
C ALA A 340 -13.97 57.28 77.32
N MET A 341 -13.45 56.05 77.28
CA MET A 341 -14.18 54.86 76.82
C MET A 341 -15.31 54.48 77.77
N ILE A 342 -15.17 54.71 79.08
CA ILE A 342 -16.19 54.31 80.07
C ILE A 342 -17.37 55.30 80.03
N GLU A 343 -17.07 56.60 80.04
CA GLU A 343 -18.07 57.68 79.83
C GLU A 343 -18.75 57.56 78.47
N ARG A 344 -17.95 57.38 77.41
CA ARG A 344 -18.43 57.13 76.06
C ARG A 344 -19.18 55.80 75.96
N ARG A 345 -18.85 54.76 76.75
CA ARG A 345 -19.61 53.48 76.82
C ARG A 345 -20.96 53.66 77.48
N ARG A 346 -21.11 54.54 78.47
CA ARG A 346 -22.43 54.86 79.06
C ARG A 346 -23.29 55.64 78.08
N ALA A 347 -22.75 56.71 77.50
CA ALA A 347 -23.46 57.45 76.45
C ALA A 347 -23.76 56.58 75.22
N LEU A 348 -22.82 55.70 74.83
CA LEU A 348 -23.05 54.69 73.79
C LEU A 348 -24.06 53.64 74.21
N ALA A 349 -24.13 53.23 75.48
CA ALA A 349 -25.11 52.24 75.93
C ALA A 349 -26.54 52.81 75.89
N GLU A 350 -26.71 54.08 76.23
CA GLU A 350 -27.98 54.81 76.11
C GLU A 350 -28.32 55.10 74.64
N GLN A 351 -27.35 55.54 73.85
CA GLN A 351 -27.53 55.68 72.40
C GLN A 351 -27.84 54.31 71.77
N GLN A 352 -27.22 53.21 72.23
CA GLN A 352 -27.48 51.85 71.77
C GLN A 352 -28.82 51.31 72.26
N SER A 353 -29.35 51.75 73.40
CA SER A 353 -30.70 51.36 73.83
C SER A 353 -31.75 52.07 72.96
N GLN A 354 -31.55 53.36 72.67
CA GLN A 354 -32.40 54.11 71.74
C GLN A 354 -32.29 53.60 70.30
N LEU A 355 -31.08 53.26 69.84
CA LEU A 355 -30.87 52.62 68.55
C LEU A 355 -31.51 51.24 68.52
N ARG A 356 -31.42 50.42 69.58
CA ARG A 356 -32.10 49.12 69.64
C ARG A 356 -33.62 49.24 69.59
N LEU A 357 -34.20 50.30 70.16
CA LEU A 357 -35.63 50.59 70.03
C LEU A 357 -35.97 50.99 68.59
N ARG A 358 -35.23 51.93 68.00
CA ARG A 358 -35.41 52.29 66.58
C ARG A 358 -35.16 51.12 65.63
N GLU A 359 -34.21 50.24 65.94
CA GLU A 359 -33.93 49.01 65.20
C GLU A 359 -35.05 48.00 65.37
N ARG A 360 -35.68 47.90 66.54
CA ARG A 360 -36.89 47.08 66.73
C ARG A 360 -38.05 47.62 65.89
N ASP A 361 -38.30 48.92 65.94
CA ASP A 361 -39.37 49.56 65.16
C ASP A 361 -39.11 49.42 63.65
N ASN A 362 -37.85 49.63 63.23
CA ASN A 362 -37.43 49.42 61.85
C ASN A 362 -37.49 47.94 61.45
N ALA A 363 -37.12 47.01 62.33
CA ALA A 363 -37.19 45.57 62.08
C ALA A 363 -38.65 45.10 61.99
N GLU A 364 -39.55 45.67 62.78
CA GLU A 364 -40.98 45.41 62.70
C GLU A 364 -41.57 45.95 61.39
N GLY A 365 -41.24 47.18 61.02
CA GLY A 365 -41.58 47.75 59.71
C GLY A 365 -41.03 46.90 58.54
N GLN A 366 -39.79 46.43 58.65
CA GLN A 366 -39.18 45.54 57.66
C GLN A 366 -39.86 44.17 57.61
N ARG A 367 -40.29 43.62 58.75
CA ARG A 367 -41.06 42.36 58.79
C ARG A 367 -42.41 42.50 58.12
N ILE A 368 -43.11 43.61 58.34
CA ILE A 368 -44.38 43.90 57.68
C ILE A 368 -44.18 44.05 56.17
N GLN A 369 -43.16 44.80 55.74
CA GLN A 369 -42.83 44.93 54.31
C GLN A 369 -42.40 43.59 53.69
N ALA A 370 -41.62 42.78 54.41
CA ALA A 370 -41.18 41.46 53.96
C ALA A 370 -42.37 40.50 53.82
N ALA A 371 -43.32 40.53 54.76
CA ALA A 371 -44.56 39.75 54.68
C ALA A 371 -45.40 40.16 53.45
N GLN A 372 -45.56 41.46 53.21
CA GLN A 372 -46.26 41.98 52.02
C GLN A 372 -45.57 41.57 50.72
N ARG A 373 -44.23 41.64 50.65
CA ARG A 373 -43.45 41.17 49.50
C ARG A 373 -43.56 39.66 49.29
N ALA A 374 -43.55 38.88 50.37
CA ALA A 374 -43.71 37.43 50.31
C ALA A 374 -45.12 37.05 49.80
N GLU A 375 -46.15 37.76 50.22
CA GLU A 375 -47.51 37.55 49.71
C GLU A 375 -47.64 37.95 48.24
N ALA A 376 -47.08 39.10 47.83
CA ALA A 376 -47.03 39.50 46.43
C ALA A 376 -46.27 38.47 45.56
N ALA A 377 -45.15 37.94 46.06
CA ALA A 377 -44.38 36.89 45.39
C ALA A 377 -45.17 35.58 45.26
N ARG A 378 -45.96 35.20 46.27
CA ARG A 378 -46.85 34.03 46.19
C ARG A 378 -47.92 34.22 45.10
N ARG A 379 -48.58 35.39 45.07
CA ARG A 379 -49.57 35.72 44.03
C ARG A 379 -48.96 35.74 42.62
N GLN A 380 -47.74 36.26 42.48
CA GLN A 380 -46.99 36.21 41.21
C GLN A 380 -46.63 34.77 40.81
N GLY A 381 -46.17 33.96 41.77
CA GLY A 381 -45.87 32.55 41.54
C GLY A 381 -47.08 31.73 41.11
N GLU A 382 -48.26 31.99 41.69
CA GLU A 382 -49.51 31.36 41.28
C GLU A 382 -49.93 31.75 39.86
N ARG A 383 -49.84 33.04 39.50
CA ARG A 383 -50.09 33.50 38.13
C ARG A 383 -49.11 32.87 37.13
N ALA A 384 -47.83 32.80 37.48
CA ALA A 384 -46.82 32.15 36.63
C ALA A 384 -47.12 30.65 36.41
N ARG A 385 -47.57 29.94 37.45
CA ARG A 385 -48.00 28.53 37.33
C ARG A 385 -49.23 28.37 36.44
N GLN A 386 -50.20 29.28 36.51
CA GLN A 386 -51.37 29.27 35.63
C GLN A 386 -50.99 29.52 34.16
N ILE A 387 -50.09 30.48 33.90
CA ILE A 387 -49.56 30.75 32.55
C ILE A 387 -48.80 29.52 32.03
N ALA A 388 -47.91 28.95 32.83
CA ALA A 388 -47.15 27.76 32.46
C ALA A 388 -48.06 26.55 32.17
N ALA A 389 -49.12 26.34 32.96
CA ALA A 389 -50.12 25.30 32.70
C ALA A 389 -50.86 25.52 31.37
N GLY A 390 -51.20 26.78 31.05
CA GLY A 390 -51.80 27.15 29.76
C GLY A 390 -50.88 26.88 28.57
N GLU A 391 -49.59 27.21 28.69
CA GLU A 391 -48.58 26.95 27.66
C GLU A 391 -48.37 25.46 27.39
N VAL A 392 -48.33 24.64 28.44
CA VAL A 392 -48.23 23.17 28.30
C VAL A 392 -49.45 22.62 27.55
N ALA A 393 -50.66 23.05 27.90
CA ALA A 393 -51.87 22.63 27.19
C ALA A 393 -51.92 23.11 25.73
N GLN A 394 -51.31 24.25 25.40
CA GLN A 394 -51.17 24.72 24.03
C GLN A 394 -50.14 23.92 23.24
N ARG A 395 -48.98 23.61 23.84
CA ARG A 395 -47.95 22.74 23.23
C ARG A 395 -48.49 21.34 22.96
N ASP A 396 -49.27 20.78 23.86
CA ASP A 396 -49.90 19.46 23.65
C ASP A 396 -50.88 19.48 22.48
N ARG A 397 -51.67 20.56 22.33
CA ARG A 397 -52.57 20.73 21.17
C ARG A 397 -51.79 20.84 19.86
N GLN A 398 -50.70 21.62 19.84
CA GLN A 398 -49.82 21.73 18.67
C GLN A 398 -49.14 20.39 18.34
N ALA A 399 -48.65 19.66 19.35
CA ALA A 399 -48.03 18.36 19.18
C ALA A 399 -49.01 17.34 18.57
N ARG A 400 -50.27 17.33 19.01
CA ARG A 400 -51.33 16.48 18.42
C ARG A 400 -51.63 16.86 16.98
N ALA A 401 -51.69 18.15 16.65
CA ALA A 401 -51.89 18.61 15.27
C ALA A 401 -50.73 18.17 14.35
N VAL A 402 -49.48 18.32 14.80
CA VAL A 402 -48.29 17.87 14.06
C VAL A 402 -48.28 16.34 13.92
N ALA A 403 -48.66 15.60 14.96
CA ALA A 403 -48.76 14.13 14.89
C ALA A 403 -49.79 13.68 13.85
N MET A 404 -50.96 14.34 13.79
CA MET A 404 -51.97 14.10 12.76
C MET A 404 -51.44 14.38 11.35
N GLN A 405 -50.75 15.51 11.16
CA GLN A 405 -50.17 15.86 9.86
C GLN A 405 -49.11 14.83 9.42
N ARG A 406 -48.26 14.38 10.34
CA ARG A 406 -47.27 13.31 10.07
C ARG A 406 -47.95 12.00 9.66
N ARG A 407 -49.07 11.65 10.30
CA ARG A 407 -49.85 10.45 9.95
C ARG A 407 -50.41 10.54 8.54
N TYR A 408 -50.91 11.72 8.13
CA TYR A 408 -51.40 11.96 6.78
C TYR A 408 -50.29 11.81 5.72
N ILE A 409 -49.12 12.43 5.95
CA ILE A 409 -47.95 12.31 5.07
C ILE A 409 -47.46 10.86 4.98
N ALA A 410 -47.50 10.09 6.07
CA ALA A 410 -47.10 8.69 6.06
C ALA A 410 -48.03 7.82 5.19
N ILE A 411 -49.34 8.07 5.23
CA ILE A 411 -50.33 7.37 4.39
C ILE A 411 -50.10 7.69 2.90
N ASP A 412 -49.88 8.96 2.57
CA ASP A 412 -49.61 9.40 1.20
C ASP A 412 -48.32 8.79 0.62
N ARG A 413 -47.26 8.70 1.45
CA ARG A 413 -46.01 8.02 1.08
C ARG A 413 -46.20 6.52 0.82
N ASP A 414 -47.00 5.83 1.64
CA ASP A 414 -47.27 4.40 1.43
C ASP A 414 -48.06 4.16 0.13
N GLN A 415 -49.04 5.02 -0.17
CA GLN A 415 -49.77 4.96 -1.45
C GLN A 415 -48.84 5.22 -2.64
N SER A 416 -48.01 6.25 -2.57
CA SER A 416 -46.99 6.57 -3.58
C SER A 416 -46.02 5.40 -3.81
N ALA A 417 -45.57 4.77 -2.74
CA ALA A 417 -44.67 3.63 -2.79
C ALA A 417 -45.30 2.40 -3.49
N ARG A 418 -46.59 2.13 -3.22
CA ARG A 418 -47.34 1.05 -3.89
C ARG A 418 -47.48 1.30 -5.38
N VAL A 419 -47.80 2.53 -5.79
CA VAL A 419 -47.90 2.91 -7.22
C VAL A 419 -46.53 2.79 -7.91
N ALA A 420 -45.46 3.26 -7.27
CA ALA A 420 -44.10 3.12 -7.79
C ALA A 420 -43.67 1.65 -7.90
N GLN A 421 -44.09 0.78 -6.98
CA GLN A 421 -43.81 -0.65 -7.03
C GLN A 421 -44.58 -1.33 -8.18
N GLN A 422 -45.86 -0.99 -8.38
CA GLN A 422 -46.65 -1.50 -9.50
C GLN A 422 -46.05 -1.08 -10.85
N THR A 423 -45.62 0.17 -10.97
CA THR A 423 -44.97 0.71 -12.18
C THR A 423 -43.67 -0.04 -12.47
N ARG A 424 -42.82 -0.28 -11.46
CA ARG A 424 -41.57 -1.05 -11.62
C ARG A 424 -41.83 -2.49 -12.06
N ARG A 425 -42.89 -3.14 -11.53
CA ARG A 425 -43.29 -4.49 -11.96
C ARG A 425 -43.80 -4.52 -13.40
N ALA A 426 -44.48 -3.47 -13.86
CA ALA A 426 -44.90 -3.35 -15.25
C ALA A 426 -43.70 -3.16 -16.19
N GLN A 427 -42.77 -2.27 -15.84
CA GLN A 427 -41.53 -2.05 -16.60
C GLN A 427 -40.68 -3.33 -16.70
N ALA A 428 -40.50 -4.05 -15.59
CA ALA A 428 -39.74 -5.31 -15.59
C ALA A 428 -40.34 -6.36 -16.53
N ARG A 429 -41.67 -6.47 -16.62
CA ARG A 429 -42.35 -7.38 -17.56
C ARG A 429 -42.13 -6.97 -19.01
N ASN A 430 -42.16 -5.67 -19.31
CA ASN A 430 -41.90 -5.17 -20.65
C ASN A 430 -40.44 -5.42 -21.07
N ASP A 431 -39.49 -5.20 -20.16
CA ASP A 431 -38.06 -5.47 -20.40
C ASP A 431 -37.80 -6.97 -20.64
N GLU A 432 -38.48 -7.85 -19.88
CA GLU A 432 -38.38 -9.29 -20.07
C GLU A 432 -38.92 -9.72 -21.44
N GLN A 433 -40.06 -9.18 -21.86
CA GLN A 433 -40.62 -9.41 -23.20
C GLN A 433 -39.67 -8.91 -24.30
N ALA A 434 -39.09 -7.72 -24.15
CA ALA A 434 -38.13 -7.17 -25.10
C ALA A 434 -36.88 -8.05 -25.23
N ARG A 435 -36.34 -8.54 -24.10
CA ARG A 435 -35.21 -9.49 -24.07
C ARG A 435 -35.55 -10.81 -24.74
N ALA A 436 -36.76 -11.35 -24.53
CA ALA A 436 -37.21 -12.57 -25.16
C ALA A 436 -37.31 -12.43 -26.70
N VAL A 437 -37.81 -11.29 -27.19
CA VAL A 437 -37.84 -10.99 -28.63
C VAL A 437 -36.43 -10.88 -29.20
N GLN A 438 -35.53 -10.15 -28.53
CA GLN A 438 -34.14 -10.00 -28.99
C GLN A 438 -33.40 -11.35 -29.00
N ALA A 439 -33.65 -12.22 -28.02
CA ALA A 439 -33.08 -13.56 -27.98
C ALA A 439 -33.52 -14.42 -29.18
N ARG A 440 -34.81 -14.38 -29.54
CA ARG A 440 -35.34 -15.08 -30.72
C ARG A 440 -34.72 -14.56 -32.01
N GLN A 441 -34.57 -13.24 -32.16
CA GLN A 441 -33.91 -12.64 -33.33
C GLN A 441 -32.45 -13.08 -33.45
N ARG A 442 -31.70 -13.12 -32.34
CA ARG A 442 -30.31 -13.61 -32.33
C ARG A 442 -30.22 -15.09 -32.72
N GLN A 443 -31.14 -15.93 -32.24
CA GLN A 443 -31.18 -17.33 -32.63
C GLN A 443 -31.44 -17.52 -34.13
N GLN A 444 -32.35 -16.72 -34.71
CA GLN A 444 -32.60 -16.72 -36.16
C GLN A 444 -31.39 -16.24 -36.97
N ALA A 445 -30.72 -15.17 -36.54
CA ALA A 445 -29.51 -14.70 -37.20
C ALA A 445 -28.38 -15.75 -37.15
N GLN A 446 -28.21 -16.43 -36.01
CA GLN A 446 -27.22 -17.50 -35.86
C GLN A 446 -27.53 -18.71 -36.74
N SER A 447 -28.80 -19.10 -36.90
CA SER A 447 -29.16 -20.22 -37.77
C SER A 447 -28.92 -19.89 -39.25
N GLN A 448 -29.22 -18.66 -39.69
CA GLN A 448 -28.92 -18.17 -41.03
C GLN A 448 -27.41 -18.12 -41.30
N ALA A 449 -26.61 -17.62 -40.34
CA ALA A 449 -25.16 -17.58 -40.46
C ALA A 449 -24.54 -19.00 -40.58
N ARG A 450 -25.03 -19.95 -39.77
CA ARG A 450 -24.61 -21.36 -39.87
C ARG A 450 -24.96 -21.98 -41.22
N ALA A 451 -26.15 -21.71 -41.75
CA ALA A 451 -26.57 -22.19 -43.07
C ALA A 451 -25.67 -21.63 -44.19
N ALA A 452 -25.35 -20.33 -44.16
CA ALA A 452 -24.45 -19.70 -45.11
C ALA A 452 -23.02 -20.27 -45.03
N GLN A 453 -22.52 -20.50 -43.81
CA GLN A 453 -21.19 -21.09 -43.61
C GLN A 453 -21.10 -22.53 -44.14
N LEU A 454 -22.16 -23.32 -43.99
CA LEU A 454 -22.23 -24.67 -44.57
C LEU A 454 -22.26 -24.63 -46.10
N GLN A 455 -22.96 -23.67 -46.71
CA GLN A 455 -22.95 -23.49 -48.17
C GLN A 455 -21.56 -23.09 -48.69
N GLN A 456 -20.87 -22.15 -48.03
CA GLN A 456 -19.50 -21.78 -48.40
C GLN A 456 -18.53 -22.96 -48.27
N ARG A 457 -18.66 -23.77 -47.22
CA ARG A 457 -17.84 -24.99 -47.06
C ARG A 457 -18.08 -25.99 -48.19
N ARG A 458 -19.32 -26.20 -48.62
CA ARG A 458 -19.63 -27.08 -49.76
C ARG A 458 -19.01 -26.56 -51.06
N GLN A 459 -19.09 -25.25 -51.32
CA GLN A 459 -18.47 -24.63 -52.49
C GLN A 459 -16.94 -24.75 -52.46
N GLY A 460 -16.32 -24.55 -51.30
CA GLY A 460 -14.88 -24.73 -51.09
C GLY A 460 -14.42 -26.18 -51.29
N GLN A 461 -15.20 -27.18 -50.83
CA GLN A 461 -14.89 -28.59 -51.04
C GLN A 461 -14.94 -28.99 -52.52
N VAL A 462 -15.91 -28.47 -53.29
CA VAL A 462 -15.98 -28.70 -54.74
C VAL A 462 -14.81 -28.06 -55.48
N ALA A 463 -14.38 -26.86 -55.08
CA ALA A 463 -13.20 -26.21 -55.66
C ALA A 463 -11.88 -26.94 -55.31
N ALA A 464 -11.75 -27.42 -54.08
CA ALA A 464 -10.58 -28.18 -53.63
C ALA A 464 -10.46 -29.53 -54.37
N GLN A 465 -11.57 -30.25 -54.56
CA GLN A 465 -11.58 -31.50 -55.32
C GLN A 465 -11.20 -31.30 -56.80
N ARG A 466 -11.64 -30.21 -57.42
CA ARG A 466 -11.21 -29.86 -58.80
C ARG A 466 -9.71 -29.60 -58.89
N THR A 467 -9.17 -28.87 -57.91
CA THR A 467 -7.73 -28.57 -57.85
C THR A 467 -6.90 -29.82 -57.61
N GLU A 468 -7.37 -30.75 -56.76
CA GLU A 468 -6.67 -32.00 -56.47
C GLU A 468 -6.61 -32.93 -57.70
N VAL A 469 -7.70 -33.01 -58.47
CA VAL A 469 -7.74 -33.80 -59.71
C VAL A 469 -6.80 -33.22 -60.78
N GLU A 470 -6.73 -31.89 -60.92
CA GLU A 470 -5.77 -31.24 -61.81
C GLU A 470 -4.31 -31.41 -61.37
N GLN A 471 -4.04 -31.33 -60.07
CA GLN A 471 -2.70 -31.55 -59.52
C GLN A 471 -2.23 -33.00 -59.71
N ARG A 472 -3.13 -34.00 -59.56
CA ARG A 472 -2.80 -35.41 -59.86
C ARG A 472 -2.49 -35.63 -61.33
N ARG A 473 -3.25 -35.00 -62.25
CA ARG A 473 -2.95 -35.05 -63.70
C ARG A 473 -1.61 -34.41 -64.04
N ARG A 474 -1.28 -33.26 -63.44
CA ARG A 474 0.03 -32.59 -63.63
C ARG A 474 1.18 -33.40 -63.02
N GLY A 475 0.95 -34.07 -61.89
CA GLY A 475 1.92 -34.97 -61.27
C GLY A 475 2.24 -36.19 -62.11
N GLN A 476 1.21 -36.83 -62.70
CA GLN A 476 1.38 -37.97 -63.59
C GLN A 476 2.15 -37.60 -64.88
N ALA A 477 1.86 -36.44 -65.47
CA ALA A 477 2.60 -35.96 -66.64
C ALA A 477 4.10 -35.72 -66.35
N ARG A 478 4.42 -35.13 -65.19
CA ARG A 478 5.81 -34.88 -64.78
C ARG A 478 6.58 -36.15 -64.42
N ALA A 479 5.90 -37.18 -63.92
CA ALA A 479 6.52 -38.46 -63.59
C ALA A 479 6.99 -39.21 -64.86
N VAL A 480 6.18 -39.17 -65.93
CA VAL A 480 6.53 -39.75 -67.24
C VAL A 480 7.72 -39.01 -67.84
N GLU A 481 7.70 -37.67 -67.84
CA GLU A 481 8.78 -36.84 -68.37
C GLU A 481 10.10 -37.00 -67.59
N ALA A 482 10.03 -37.19 -66.28
CA ALA A 482 11.20 -37.45 -65.44
C ALA A 482 11.81 -38.85 -65.70
N GLN A 483 10.98 -39.83 -66.05
CA GLN A 483 11.43 -41.19 -66.38
C GLN A 483 12.16 -41.22 -67.73
N GLU A 484 11.66 -40.49 -68.73
CA GLU A 484 12.30 -40.36 -70.05
C GLU A 484 13.65 -39.64 -69.96
N ARG A 485 13.73 -38.54 -69.17
CA ARG A 485 15.01 -37.84 -68.95
C ARG A 485 16.05 -38.72 -68.25
N ARG A 486 15.63 -39.58 -67.32
CA ARG A 486 16.54 -40.53 -66.65
C ARG A 486 17.08 -41.59 -67.61
N GLN A 487 16.26 -42.07 -68.53
CA GLN A 487 16.70 -43.03 -69.56
C GLN A 487 17.67 -42.38 -70.55
N ALA A 488 17.41 -41.15 -70.99
CA ALA A 488 18.32 -40.39 -71.85
C ALA A 488 19.68 -40.09 -71.19
N LEU A 489 19.68 -39.72 -69.91
CA LEU A 489 20.91 -39.49 -69.14
C LEU A 489 21.72 -40.78 -68.91
N ALA A 490 21.04 -41.92 -68.72
CA ALA A 490 21.70 -43.22 -68.58
C ALA A 490 22.40 -43.64 -69.88
N GLN A 491 21.76 -43.46 -71.03
CA GLN A 491 22.36 -43.73 -72.34
C GLN A 491 23.57 -42.82 -72.62
N THR A 492 23.47 -41.54 -72.26
CA THR A 492 24.58 -40.58 -72.43
C THR A 492 25.79 -40.93 -71.56
N ARG A 493 25.54 -41.38 -70.31
CA ARG A 493 26.61 -41.84 -69.41
C ARG A 493 27.28 -43.12 -69.90
N ALA A 494 26.53 -44.05 -70.49
CA ALA A 494 27.10 -45.29 -71.05
C ALA A 494 28.11 -44.97 -72.18
N VAL A 495 27.76 -44.05 -73.09
CA VAL A 495 28.65 -43.60 -74.17
C VAL A 495 29.90 -42.91 -73.63
N GLN A 496 29.76 -42.03 -72.62
CA GLN A 496 30.92 -41.38 -71.99
C GLN A 496 31.86 -42.33 -71.26
N ILE A 497 31.33 -43.38 -70.62
CA ILE A 497 32.14 -44.40 -69.94
C ILE A 497 32.93 -45.20 -70.98
N GLN A 498 32.31 -45.57 -72.10
CA GLN A 498 32.96 -46.29 -73.18
C GLN A 498 34.09 -45.47 -73.85
N GLN A 499 33.87 -44.17 -74.07
CA GLN A 499 34.92 -43.27 -74.58
C GLN A 499 36.09 -43.11 -73.61
N ARG A 500 35.81 -43.03 -72.29
CA ARG A 500 36.87 -42.97 -71.27
C ARG A 500 37.69 -44.27 -71.20
N GLN A 501 37.06 -45.43 -71.35
CA GLN A 501 37.75 -46.71 -71.38
C GLN A 501 38.68 -46.83 -72.60
N GLN A 502 38.25 -46.35 -73.77
CA GLN A 502 39.09 -46.30 -74.98
C GLN A 502 40.28 -45.35 -74.82
N GLY A 503 40.07 -44.16 -74.24
CA GLY A 503 41.16 -43.21 -73.95
C GLY A 503 42.19 -43.76 -72.95
N GLN A 504 41.73 -44.45 -71.91
CA GLN A 504 42.61 -45.09 -70.92
C GLN A 504 43.39 -46.29 -71.49
N ALA A 505 42.85 -47.00 -72.49
CA ALA A 505 43.58 -48.06 -73.19
C ALA A 505 44.73 -47.48 -74.04
N GLN A 506 44.46 -46.38 -74.76
CA GLN A 506 45.47 -45.69 -75.58
C GLN A 506 46.59 -45.08 -74.72
N GLN A 507 46.25 -44.45 -73.58
CA GLN A 507 47.26 -43.92 -72.64
C GLN A 507 48.15 -45.03 -72.06
N ARG A 508 47.59 -46.21 -71.74
CA ARG A 508 48.38 -47.35 -71.26
C ARG A 508 49.34 -47.87 -72.32
N GLN A 509 48.93 -47.94 -73.58
CA GLN A 509 49.82 -48.30 -74.68
C GLN A 509 50.96 -47.28 -74.86
N ALA A 510 50.67 -45.98 -74.79
CA ALA A 510 51.70 -44.94 -74.88
C ALA A 510 52.72 -45.01 -73.72
N GLN A 511 52.25 -45.28 -72.50
CA GLN A 511 53.15 -45.45 -71.34
C GLN A 511 54.03 -46.70 -71.45
N ILE A 512 53.51 -47.80 -72.00
CA ILE A 512 54.29 -49.02 -72.23
C ILE A 512 55.40 -48.75 -73.26
N GLN A 513 55.08 -48.04 -74.35
CA GLN A 513 56.07 -47.67 -75.37
C GLN A 513 57.16 -46.74 -74.81
N GLN A 514 56.79 -45.74 -73.99
CA GLN A 514 57.76 -44.86 -73.33
C GLN A 514 58.69 -45.62 -72.37
N ARG A 515 58.15 -46.56 -71.58
CA ARG A 515 58.96 -47.38 -70.68
C ARG A 515 59.91 -48.31 -71.43
N ALA A 516 59.49 -48.87 -72.56
CA ALA A 516 60.34 -49.68 -73.42
C ALA A 516 61.51 -48.86 -74.01
N ALA A 517 61.24 -47.64 -74.49
CA ALA A 517 62.27 -46.73 -75.00
C ALA A 517 63.29 -46.32 -73.92
N GLN A 518 62.82 -46.01 -72.70
CA GLN A 518 63.70 -45.69 -71.57
C GLN A 518 64.53 -46.89 -71.09
N ALA A 519 64.00 -48.11 -71.20
CA ALA A 519 64.76 -49.32 -70.87
C ALA A 519 65.88 -49.56 -71.89
N GLN A 520 65.62 -49.36 -73.18
CA GLN A 520 66.64 -49.46 -74.24
C GLN A 520 67.75 -48.41 -74.08
N GLN A 521 67.41 -47.16 -73.73
CA GLN A 521 68.41 -46.13 -73.45
C GLN A 521 69.29 -46.46 -72.24
N ARG A 522 68.71 -47.03 -71.18
CA ARG A 522 69.48 -47.48 -70.00
C ARG A 522 70.42 -48.63 -70.34
N GLN A 523 69.98 -49.59 -71.16
CA GLN A 523 70.83 -50.68 -71.62
C GLN A 523 71.98 -50.17 -72.50
N ALA A 524 71.73 -49.22 -73.40
CA ALA A 524 72.76 -48.57 -74.21
C ALA A 524 73.79 -47.81 -73.36
N GLY A 525 73.33 -47.07 -72.34
CA GLY A 525 74.22 -46.37 -71.40
C GLY A 525 75.07 -47.32 -70.55
N GLN A 526 74.50 -48.45 -70.11
CA GLN A 526 75.25 -49.48 -69.38
C GLN A 526 76.30 -50.17 -70.27
N ALA A 527 76.00 -50.41 -71.55
CA ALA A 527 76.97 -50.96 -72.50
C ALA A 527 78.15 -50.01 -72.72
N GLN A 528 77.90 -48.71 -72.87
CA GLN A 528 78.96 -47.69 -72.99
C GLN A 528 79.81 -47.59 -71.72
N GLN A 529 79.20 -47.64 -70.54
CA GLN A 529 79.95 -47.65 -69.28
C GLN A 529 80.85 -48.88 -69.14
N ARG A 530 80.37 -50.07 -69.55
CA ARG A 530 81.18 -51.30 -69.55
C ARG A 530 82.35 -51.20 -70.52
N GLN A 531 82.16 -50.64 -71.71
CA GLN A 531 83.25 -50.37 -72.65
C GLN A 531 84.28 -49.37 -72.08
N ALA A 532 83.83 -48.28 -71.46
CA ALA A 532 84.72 -47.30 -70.84
C ALA A 532 85.52 -47.90 -69.65
N GLN A 533 84.89 -48.77 -68.86
CA GLN A 533 85.58 -49.51 -67.79
C GLN A 533 86.59 -50.51 -68.34
N ALA A 534 86.25 -51.27 -69.39
CA ALA A 534 87.16 -52.20 -70.05
C ALA A 534 88.40 -51.48 -70.62
N GLN A 535 88.21 -50.32 -71.26
CA GLN A 535 89.31 -49.48 -71.75
C GLN A 535 90.19 -48.96 -70.60
N ARG A 536 89.59 -48.53 -69.48
CA ARG A 536 90.36 -48.12 -68.29
C ARG A 536 91.16 -49.27 -67.69
N GLN A 537 90.59 -50.47 -67.65
CA GLN A 537 91.30 -51.66 -67.16
C GLN A 537 92.45 -52.06 -68.11
N GLN A 538 92.26 -51.95 -69.43
CA GLN A 538 93.35 -52.14 -70.39
C GLN A 538 94.47 -51.11 -70.23
N ALA A 539 94.13 -49.83 -70.08
CA ALA A 539 95.11 -48.76 -69.84
C ALA A 539 95.89 -48.97 -68.52
N GLN A 540 95.20 -49.40 -67.45
CA GLN A 540 95.84 -49.76 -66.18
C GLN A 540 96.72 -51.00 -66.31
N GLY A 541 96.31 -51.99 -67.10
CA GLY A 541 97.12 -53.17 -67.42
C GLY A 541 98.41 -52.80 -68.14
N GLN A 542 98.34 -51.93 -69.15
CA GLN A 542 99.50 -51.42 -69.87
C GLN A 542 100.43 -50.59 -68.97
N ALA A 543 99.87 -49.74 -68.10
CA ALA A 543 100.65 -48.97 -67.12
C ALA A 543 101.39 -49.88 -66.12
N ARG A 544 100.73 -50.96 -65.65
CA ARG A 544 101.36 -51.95 -64.77
C ARG A 544 102.42 -52.77 -65.49
N ALA A 545 102.21 -53.14 -66.75
CA ALA A 545 103.23 -53.82 -67.57
C ALA A 545 104.46 -52.93 -67.79
N ALA A 546 104.26 -51.64 -68.07
CA ALA A 546 105.35 -50.67 -68.19
C ALA A 546 106.09 -50.46 -66.86
N GLN A 547 105.38 -50.42 -65.73
CA GLN A 547 106.01 -50.39 -64.40
C GLN A 547 106.78 -51.68 -64.09
N ALA A 548 106.24 -52.85 -64.44
CA ALA A 548 106.91 -54.14 -64.24
C ALA A 548 108.20 -54.23 -65.07
N GLN A 549 108.19 -53.75 -66.32
CA GLN A 549 109.42 -53.63 -67.12
C GLN A 549 110.43 -52.66 -66.49
N ARG A 550 109.99 -51.49 -66.01
CA ARG A 550 110.88 -50.57 -65.27
C ARG A 550 111.46 -51.21 -64.01
N GLN A 551 110.66 -51.96 -63.28
CA GLN A 551 111.10 -52.70 -62.09
C GLN A 551 112.05 -53.84 -62.46
N GLN A 552 111.87 -54.54 -63.58
CA GLN A 552 112.83 -55.54 -64.05
C GLN A 552 114.15 -54.91 -64.46
N VAL A 553 114.15 -53.77 -65.15
CA VAL A 553 115.38 -53.02 -65.47
C VAL A 553 116.06 -52.54 -64.19
N GLN A 554 115.30 -52.05 -63.20
CA GLN A 554 115.84 -51.67 -61.89
C GLN A 554 116.31 -52.88 -61.06
N ALA A 555 115.66 -54.03 -61.17
CA ALA A 555 116.05 -55.25 -60.48
C ALA A 555 117.32 -55.85 -61.09
N GLN A 556 117.51 -55.74 -62.41
CA GLN A 556 118.77 -56.09 -63.08
C GLN A 556 119.89 -55.11 -62.69
N ALA A 557 119.60 -53.80 -62.60
CA ALA A 557 120.55 -52.80 -62.09
C ALA A 557 120.90 -53.03 -60.60
N ARG A 558 119.92 -53.45 -59.79
CA ARG A 558 120.15 -53.82 -58.39
C ARG A 558 120.91 -55.13 -58.28
N ALA A 559 120.61 -56.17 -59.08
CA ALA A 559 121.37 -57.42 -59.09
C ALA A 559 122.85 -57.23 -59.46
N ALA A 560 123.15 -56.26 -60.34
CA ALA A 560 124.53 -55.82 -60.61
C ALA A 560 125.19 -55.08 -59.42
N GLN A 561 124.42 -54.39 -58.58
CA GLN A 561 124.91 -53.76 -57.35
C GLN A 561 124.95 -54.70 -56.14
N THR A 562 124.13 -55.77 -56.09
CA THR A 562 124.12 -56.74 -54.98
C THR A 562 125.26 -57.76 -55.09
N GLN A 563 125.85 -57.97 -56.27
CA GLN A 563 127.13 -58.69 -56.40
C GLN A 563 128.31 -57.91 -55.80
N ALA A 564 128.17 -56.60 -55.54
CA ALA A 564 129.20 -55.76 -54.91
C ALA A 564 129.06 -55.62 -53.38
N ARG A 565 128.06 -56.26 -52.76
CA ARG A 565 127.86 -56.23 -51.30
C ARG A 565 127.53 -57.61 -50.73
N ALA A 566 128.46 -58.53 -50.93
CA ALA A 566 128.67 -59.62 -49.98
C ALA A 566 129.29 -59.05 -48.69
N ALA A 567 129.03 -59.71 -47.56
CA ALA A 567 129.58 -59.47 -46.22
C ALA A 567 128.90 -58.39 -45.36
N THR A 568 127.75 -58.73 -44.74
CA THR A 568 127.54 -58.63 -43.27
C THR A 568 126.15 -59.16 -42.84
N ARG A 569 126.18 -60.10 -41.90
CA ARG A 569 125.11 -60.69 -41.05
C ARG A 569 124.61 -59.66 -39.99
N PRO A 570 123.69 -59.94 -39.02
CA PRO A 570 122.67 -61.00 -38.84
C PRO A 570 121.31 -60.56 -38.17
N LEU A 571 120.34 -61.51 -38.12
CA LEU A 571 119.35 -61.88 -37.05
C LEU A 571 118.39 -60.86 -36.38
N SER A 572 117.05 -61.06 -36.51
CA SER A 572 116.12 -61.43 -35.39
C SER A 572 114.61 -61.19 -35.64
N ALA A 573 113.83 -62.21 -35.26
CA ALA A 573 112.55 -62.25 -34.52
C ALA A 573 111.20 -61.68 -35.05
N ALA A 574 110.18 -62.55 -34.91
CA ALA A 574 108.73 -62.47 -35.10
C ALA A 574 107.98 -61.74 -33.94
N PRO A 575 106.65 -61.90 -33.67
CA PRO A 575 105.39 -62.02 -34.43
C PRO A 575 104.27 -61.05 -33.86
N SER A 576 102.99 -61.39 -34.04
CA SER A 576 101.75 -60.91 -33.34
C SER A 576 100.97 -59.78 -34.01
N ALA A 577 99.65 -59.64 -33.86
CA ALA A 577 98.49 -60.44 -33.46
C ALA A 577 97.33 -59.42 -33.38
N GLY A 578 96.06 -59.82 -33.54
CA GLY A 578 94.98 -59.05 -32.92
C GLY A 578 93.69 -58.85 -33.75
N PRO A 579 92.50 -59.18 -33.21
CA PRO A 579 91.21 -59.25 -33.93
C PRO A 579 90.20 -58.14 -33.45
N PRO A 580 88.93 -58.40 -33.03
CA PRO A 580 87.69 -58.29 -33.82
C PRO A 580 86.56 -57.39 -33.23
N ARG A 581 85.48 -57.14 -34.02
CA ARG A 581 84.06 -56.80 -33.62
C ARG A 581 83.85 -55.51 -32.77
N PRO A 582 82.64 -54.95 -32.50
CA PRO A 582 81.31 -55.58 -32.39
C PRO A 582 80.06 -54.78 -32.88
N ASP A 583 78.93 -55.49 -32.77
CA ASP A 583 77.53 -55.07 -32.58
C ASP A 583 77.25 -53.73 -31.89
N ARG A 584 76.12 -53.10 -32.28
CA ARG A 584 74.94 -52.76 -31.44
C ARG A 584 74.07 -51.64 -32.07
N GLY A 585 72.76 -51.89 -32.22
CA GLY A 585 71.73 -50.81 -32.14
C GLY A 585 71.64 -50.27 -30.70
N PRO A 586 70.63 -49.47 -30.25
CA PRO A 586 69.28 -49.29 -30.81
C PRO A 586 68.73 -47.83 -30.69
N GLY A 587 67.45 -47.66 -31.07
CA GLY A 587 66.49 -46.89 -30.26
C GLY A 587 66.28 -45.40 -30.56
N GLY A 588 65.06 -45.08 -30.98
CA GLY A 588 64.16 -44.33 -30.08
C GLY A 588 63.80 -42.87 -30.42
N ARG A 589 62.51 -42.73 -30.76
CA ARG A 589 61.51 -41.74 -30.27
C ARG A 589 61.59 -40.26 -30.70
N GLY A 590 60.37 -39.74 -30.94
CA GLY A 590 59.96 -38.35 -30.71
C GLY A 590 59.13 -37.83 -31.88
N ARG A 591 57.77 -37.87 -31.81
CA ARG A 591 56.89 -36.81 -31.26
C ARG A 591 56.77 -35.62 -32.22
N ASP A 592 55.65 -34.94 -32.44
CA ASP A 592 54.38 -34.85 -31.70
C ASP A 592 53.32 -34.16 -32.62
N PRO A 593 52.09 -33.85 -32.16
CA PRO A 593 50.92 -33.54 -33.00
C PRO A 593 50.70 -32.04 -33.27
N ARG A 594 49.69 -31.78 -34.13
CA ARG A 594 49.14 -30.50 -34.64
C ARG A 594 49.74 -30.00 -35.94
#